data_AF-F1DRE9-F1
#
_entry.id   AF-F1DRE9-F1
#
_cell.length_a   1.000
_cell.length_b   1.000
_cell.length_c   1.000
_cell.angle_alpha   90.00
_cell.angle_beta   90.00
_cell.angle_gamma   90.00
#
_symmetry.space_group_name_H-M   'P 1'
#
loop_
_entity.id
_entity.type
_entity.pdbx_description
1 polymer ?
#
loop_
_entity_poly.entity_id
_entity_poly.type
_entity_poly.pdbx_seq_one_letter_code
_entity_poly.pdbx_strand_id
1 'polypeptide(L)'
;MSPMLSSTLLFALGIGTTITFASSHWFLAWMGLEINTLAILPLMAQYHHPRAVEATLKYFLTQATAASTLLFATTTNAWLTGQWDIQHMTHPLPATLFTLALALKVGLAPLHIWLPEVLQGLDLGTGLIMSTWQKLAPFALLIQIYPANSTLLIILGLASTLVGGWGGLNQTQLRKILAYSSVAHLGWMVLVLQFSPALTLLTLLMYLIMTFSTFLAFKLTNATNINALATAWTKAPALTALMPLVLLSLGGLPPLSGFMPKWLILQELSKQDLALTATLAALTALLSLYFYLRLSYAMALTMFPNTPTGTPPWRFQSSQVTFPLAISVTATLMLLPLTPTITALLTS
;
A
#
# COMPACT_ATOMS: atom_id res chain seq x y z
N MET A 1 15.98 16.17 12.76
CA MET A 1 17.14 15.35 12.35
C MET A 1 18.05 16.17 11.46
N SER A 2 19.37 15.93 11.46
CA SER A 2 20.26 16.56 10.49
C SER A 2 19.93 16.07 9.06
N PRO A 3 20.04 16.95 8.04
CA PRO A 3 19.69 16.58 6.66
C PRO A 3 20.56 15.42 6.15
N MET A 4 21.84 15.39 6.53
CA MET A 4 22.76 14.31 6.19
C MET A 4 22.33 12.95 6.76
N LEU A 5 21.80 12.92 7.99
CA LEU A 5 21.32 11.68 8.57
C LEU A 5 20.01 11.21 7.92
N SER A 6 19.16 12.14 7.50
CA SER A 6 17.95 11.76 6.75
C SER A 6 18.27 11.18 5.37
N SER A 7 19.28 11.71 4.66
CA SER A 7 19.69 11.19 3.36
C SER A 7 20.38 9.83 3.47
N THR A 8 21.22 9.61 4.49
CA THR A 8 21.85 8.29 4.70
C THR A 8 20.83 7.22 5.04
N LEU A 9 19.80 7.52 5.84
CA LEU A 9 18.72 6.58 6.15
C LEU A 9 17.86 6.26 4.92
N LEU A 10 17.54 7.25 4.09
CA LEU A 10 16.84 7.02 2.82
C LEU A 10 17.68 6.18 1.84
N PHE A 11 19.00 6.37 1.81
CA PHE A 11 19.90 5.54 1.01
C PHE A 11 19.97 4.11 1.55
N ALA A 12 20.01 3.92 2.87
CA ALA A 12 19.95 2.61 3.49
C ALA A 12 18.64 1.87 3.17
N LEU A 13 17.51 2.58 3.12
CA LEU A 13 16.23 2.03 2.64
C LEU A 13 16.27 1.60 1.17
N GLY A 14 16.98 2.34 0.32
CA GLY A 14 17.24 1.95 -1.05
C GLY A 14 18.03 0.65 -1.10
N ILE A 15 19.18 0.61 -0.40
CA ILE A 15 20.07 -0.56 -0.35
C ILE A 15 19.34 -1.81 0.17
N GLY A 16 18.57 -1.71 1.25
CA GLY A 16 17.85 -2.86 1.79
C GLY A 16 16.91 -3.47 0.76
N THR A 17 16.14 -2.65 0.05
CA THR A 17 15.26 -3.13 -1.04
C THR A 17 16.04 -3.71 -2.23
N THR A 18 17.13 -3.10 -2.67
CA THR A 18 17.89 -3.61 -3.82
C THR A 18 18.58 -4.95 -3.49
N ILE A 19 19.07 -5.13 -2.26
CA ILE A 19 19.61 -6.41 -1.80
C ILE A 19 18.54 -7.51 -1.90
N THR A 20 17.31 -7.24 -1.46
CA THR A 20 16.23 -8.23 -1.57
C THR A 20 15.84 -8.57 -3.00
N PHE A 21 15.95 -7.61 -3.93
CA PHE A 21 15.63 -7.85 -5.34
C PHE A 21 16.73 -8.66 -6.03
N ALA A 22 17.99 -8.40 -5.70
CA ALA A 22 19.13 -9.06 -6.32
C ALA A 22 19.51 -10.40 -5.68
N SER A 23 19.01 -10.69 -4.47
CA SER A 23 19.38 -11.90 -3.75
C SER A 23 18.79 -13.16 -4.40
N SER A 24 19.62 -14.18 -4.56
CA SER A 24 19.20 -15.57 -4.79
C SER A 24 19.20 -16.41 -3.51
N HIS A 25 20.02 -16.03 -2.52
CA HIS A 25 20.14 -16.75 -1.25
C HIS A 25 19.21 -16.19 -0.18
N TRP A 26 18.50 -17.06 0.55
CA TRP A 26 17.53 -16.68 1.58
C TRP A 26 18.07 -15.74 2.65
N PHE A 27 19.28 -16.02 3.15
CA PHE A 27 19.91 -15.18 4.18
C PHE A 27 20.15 -13.74 3.71
N LEU A 28 20.50 -13.53 2.44
CA LEU A 28 20.69 -12.19 1.87
C LEU A 28 19.36 -11.46 1.75
N ALA A 29 18.30 -12.14 1.30
CA ALA A 29 16.95 -11.59 1.28
C ALA A 29 16.50 -11.16 2.68
N TRP A 30 16.73 -11.99 3.70
CA TRP A 30 16.42 -11.65 5.08
C TRP A 30 17.21 -10.43 5.58
N MET A 31 18.50 -10.36 5.28
CA MET A 31 19.35 -9.21 5.65
C MET A 31 18.85 -7.91 5.00
N GLY A 32 18.44 -7.96 3.72
CA GLY A 32 17.86 -6.80 3.04
C GLY A 32 16.56 -6.31 3.69
N LEU A 33 15.70 -7.24 4.12
CA LEU A 33 14.49 -6.91 4.88
C LEU A 33 14.81 -6.27 6.24
N GLU A 34 15.86 -6.73 6.94
CA GLU A 34 16.27 -6.14 8.24
C GLU A 34 16.94 -4.78 8.11
N ILE A 35 17.72 -4.56 7.04
CA ILE A 35 18.25 -3.22 6.75
C ILE A 35 17.09 -2.25 6.53
N ASN A 36 16.03 -2.68 5.83
CA ASN A 36 14.84 -1.86 5.60
C ASN A 36 14.07 -1.53 6.89
N THR A 37 13.91 -2.50 7.81
CA THR A 37 13.23 -2.27 9.09
C THR A 37 14.04 -1.32 9.96
N LEU A 38 15.35 -1.51 10.09
CA LEU A 38 16.21 -0.67 10.91
C LEU A 38 16.34 0.75 10.35
N ALA A 39 16.41 0.92 9.02
CA ALA A 39 16.56 2.23 8.40
C ALA A 39 15.32 3.12 8.53
N ILE A 40 14.11 2.55 8.59
CA ILE A 40 12.88 3.36 8.70
C ILE A 40 12.56 3.79 10.14
N LEU A 41 13.01 3.07 11.17
CA LEU A 41 12.66 3.38 12.57
C LEU A 41 13.00 4.82 12.98
N PRO A 42 14.20 5.37 12.69
CA PRO A 42 14.51 6.74 13.05
C PRO A 42 13.72 7.76 12.23
N LEU A 43 13.34 7.43 10.99
CA LEU A 43 12.49 8.28 10.16
C LEU A 43 11.06 8.37 10.74
N MET A 44 10.56 7.30 11.37
CA MET A 44 9.26 7.32 12.03
C MET A 44 9.26 8.14 13.34
N ALA A 45 10.37 8.16 14.07
CA ALA A 45 10.48 8.82 15.37
C ALA A 45 10.92 10.30 15.29
N GLN A 46 10.89 10.92 14.10
CA GLN A 46 11.49 12.23 13.83
C GLN A 46 11.08 13.36 14.79
N TYR A 47 9.79 13.45 15.11
CA TYR A 47 9.24 14.56 15.90
C TYR A 47 9.20 14.28 17.40
N HIS A 48 9.75 13.15 17.88
CA HIS A 48 9.81 12.75 19.29
C HIS A 48 8.47 12.85 20.07
N HIS A 49 7.35 12.90 19.36
CA HIS A 49 6.02 12.93 19.97
C HIS A 49 5.69 11.54 20.55
N PRO A 50 5.05 11.42 21.72
CA PRO A 50 4.77 10.13 22.35
C PRO A 50 4.03 9.17 21.41
N ARG A 51 3.07 9.69 20.64
CA ARG A 51 2.35 8.91 19.61
C ARG A 51 3.25 8.38 18.48
N ALA A 52 4.24 9.16 18.05
CA ALA A 52 5.17 8.72 17.01
C ALA A 52 6.08 7.61 17.56
N VAL A 53 6.54 7.74 18.81
CA VAL A 53 7.33 6.71 19.50
C VAL A 53 6.53 5.43 19.76
N GLU A 54 5.25 5.54 20.14
CA GLU A 54 4.38 4.37 20.26
C GLU A 54 4.19 3.66 18.92
N ALA A 55 3.98 4.42 17.83
CA ALA A 55 3.88 3.87 16.48
C ALA A 55 5.19 3.19 16.04
N THR A 56 6.36 3.77 16.34
CA THR A 56 7.65 3.15 16.00
C THR A 56 7.85 1.83 16.74
N LEU A 57 7.48 1.76 18.03
CA LEU A 57 7.57 0.54 18.82
C LEU A 57 6.62 -0.55 18.31
N LYS A 58 5.37 -0.20 17.97
CA LYS A 58 4.40 -1.14 17.36
C LYS A 58 4.92 -1.68 16.03
N TYR A 59 5.49 -0.84 15.19
CA TYR A 59 6.12 -1.25 13.93
C TYR A 59 7.32 -2.17 14.19
N PHE A 60 8.22 -1.80 15.10
CA PHE A 60 9.40 -2.59 15.42
C PHE A 60 9.03 -4.01 15.87
N LEU A 61 8.12 -4.14 16.85
CA LEU A 61 7.72 -5.45 17.38
C LEU A 61 7.08 -6.34 16.32
N THR A 62 6.21 -5.78 15.48
CA THR A 62 5.52 -6.53 14.42
C THR A 62 6.47 -6.94 13.29
N GLN A 63 7.42 -6.09 12.93
CA GLN A 63 8.37 -6.41 11.87
C GLN A 63 9.50 -7.33 12.33
N ALA A 64 9.94 -7.21 13.58
CA ALA A 64 10.93 -8.12 14.18
C ALA A 64 10.36 -9.54 14.33
N THR A 65 9.09 -9.66 14.76
CA THR A 65 8.39 -10.96 14.80
C THR A 65 8.19 -11.53 13.41
N ALA A 66 7.85 -10.71 12.42
CA ALA A 66 7.76 -11.14 11.03
C ALA A 66 9.12 -11.61 10.47
N ALA A 67 10.21 -10.92 10.81
CA ALA A 67 11.53 -11.29 10.31
C ALA A 67 12.10 -12.53 11.01
N SER A 68 11.85 -12.72 12.31
CA SER A 68 12.25 -13.93 13.03
C SER A 68 11.48 -15.17 12.57
N THR A 69 10.17 -15.03 12.32
CA THR A 69 9.35 -16.11 11.73
C THR A 69 9.79 -16.45 10.31
N LEU A 70 10.21 -15.45 9.52
CA LEU A 70 10.80 -15.69 8.19
C LEU A 70 12.11 -16.48 8.28
N LEU A 71 13.02 -16.10 9.19
CA LEU A 71 14.28 -16.82 9.41
C LEU A 71 14.02 -18.25 9.89
N PHE A 72 13.03 -18.44 10.77
CA PHE A 72 12.62 -19.77 11.21
C PHE A 72 12.07 -20.61 10.04
N ALA A 73 11.26 -20.03 9.16
CA ALA A 73 10.76 -20.72 7.97
C ALA A 73 11.89 -21.12 7.00
N THR A 74 12.86 -20.24 6.76
CA THR A 74 13.97 -20.54 5.83
C THR A 74 14.96 -21.56 6.41
N THR A 75 15.29 -21.47 7.70
CA THR A 75 16.16 -22.45 8.37
C THR A 75 15.54 -23.84 8.46
N THR A 76 14.22 -23.93 8.71
CA THR A 76 13.51 -25.22 8.65
C THR A 76 13.47 -25.78 7.23
N ASN A 77 13.31 -24.94 6.19
CA ASN A 77 13.44 -25.39 4.80
C ASN A 77 14.83 -25.93 4.49
N ALA A 78 15.88 -25.22 4.90
CA ALA A 78 17.27 -25.63 4.71
C ALA A 78 17.59 -26.92 5.49
N TRP A 79 17.03 -27.10 6.68
CA TRP A 79 17.17 -28.34 7.45
C TRP A 79 16.54 -29.56 6.73
N LEU A 80 15.37 -29.36 6.11
CA LEU A 80 14.63 -30.43 5.43
C LEU A 80 15.21 -30.77 4.05
N THR A 81 15.65 -29.77 3.28
CA THR A 81 16.01 -29.93 1.86
C THR A 81 17.51 -29.73 1.58
N GLY A 82 18.26 -29.17 2.53
CA GLY A 82 19.67 -28.81 2.36
C GLY A 82 19.92 -27.59 1.47
N GLN A 83 18.87 -26.91 0.98
CA GLN A 83 18.97 -25.81 0.03
C GLN A 83 18.64 -24.45 0.66
N TRP A 84 19.34 -23.42 0.20
CA TRP A 84 19.16 -22.03 0.64
C TRP A 84 18.65 -21.10 -0.48
N ASP A 85 18.28 -21.67 -1.62
CA ASP A 85 17.77 -20.93 -2.76
C ASP A 85 16.31 -20.50 -2.55
N ILE A 86 15.98 -19.31 -3.05
CA ILE A 86 14.67 -18.68 -2.86
C ILE A 86 13.54 -19.45 -3.54
N GLN A 87 13.79 -19.98 -4.73
CA GLN A 87 12.75 -20.60 -5.55
C GLN A 87 12.34 -22.00 -5.04
N HIS A 88 13.15 -22.61 -4.18
CA HIS A 88 12.96 -23.98 -3.72
C HIS A 88 12.37 -24.03 -2.30
N MET A 89 11.10 -23.64 -2.16
CA MET A 89 10.29 -23.90 -0.95
C MET A 89 9.14 -24.87 -1.26
N THR A 90 9.42 -26.16 -1.24
CA THR A 90 8.45 -27.20 -1.61
C THR A 90 7.63 -27.70 -0.42
N HIS A 91 8.20 -27.70 0.78
CA HIS A 91 7.52 -28.26 1.95
C HIS A 91 6.39 -27.32 2.44
N PRO A 92 5.17 -27.84 2.70
CA PRO A 92 4.01 -27.00 3.03
C PRO A 92 4.17 -26.20 4.33
N LEU A 93 4.86 -26.76 5.33
CA LEU A 93 5.06 -26.09 6.62
C LEU A 93 5.97 -24.83 6.51
N PRO A 94 7.20 -24.90 5.97
CA PRO A 94 7.99 -23.70 5.70
C PRO A 94 7.28 -22.70 4.78
N ALA A 95 6.60 -23.16 3.72
CA ALA A 95 5.89 -22.29 2.80
C ALA A 95 4.74 -21.51 3.48
N THR A 96 3.99 -22.17 4.37
CA THR A 96 2.90 -21.51 5.13
C THR A 96 3.44 -20.53 6.17
N LEU A 97 4.50 -20.88 6.90
CA LEU A 97 5.15 -19.93 7.84
C LEU A 97 5.75 -18.74 7.10
N PHE A 98 6.37 -18.97 5.96
CA PHE A 98 6.95 -17.92 5.13
C PHE A 98 5.88 -16.95 4.60
N THR A 99 4.80 -17.48 4.05
CA THR A 99 3.68 -16.66 3.55
C THR A 99 3.01 -15.88 4.68
N LEU A 100 2.84 -16.46 5.88
CA LEU A 100 2.33 -15.74 7.05
C LEU A 100 3.30 -14.65 7.55
N ALA A 101 4.61 -14.91 7.51
CA ALA A 101 5.63 -13.92 7.88
C ALA A 101 5.61 -12.71 6.93
N LEU A 102 5.54 -12.94 5.61
CA LEU A 102 5.39 -11.84 4.65
C LEU A 102 4.02 -11.16 4.73
N ALA A 103 2.95 -11.91 5.01
CA ALA A 103 1.62 -11.36 5.28
C ALA A 103 1.64 -10.40 6.48
N LEU A 104 2.41 -10.70 7.53
CA LEU A 104 2.63 -9.81 8.66
C LEU A 104 3.39 -8.55 8.26
N LYS A 105 4.49 -8.69 7.48
CA LYS A 105 5.28 -7.54 7.00
C LYS A 105 4.46 -6.59 6.14
N VAL A 106 3.62 -7.14 5.26
CA VAL A 106 2.75 -6.40 4.35
C VAL A 106 1.48 -5.91 5.04
N GLY A 107 1.05 -6.52 6.14
CA GLY A 107 -0.17 -6.14 6.88
C GLY A 107 -1.44 -6.64 6.22
N LEU A 108 -1.46 -7.89 5.77
CA LEU A 108 -2.68 -8.58 5.33
C LEU A 108 -3.54 -8.98 6.52
N ALA A 109 -4.86 -9.08 6.35
CA ALA A 109 -5.74 -9.58 7.41
C ALA A 109 -5.51 -11.10 7.63
N PRO A 110 -5.53 -11.59 8.88
CA PRO A 110 -5.87 -10.89 10.13
C PRO A 110 -4.74 -10.04 10.73
N LEU A 111 -3.51 -10.17 10.22
CA LEU A 111 -2.28 -9.54 10.72
C LEU A 111 -2.12 -8.03 10.41
N HIS A 112 -3.21 -7.37 10.02
CA HIS A 112 -3.25 -5.97 9.57
C HIS A 112 -3.37 -4.93 10.70
N ILE A 113 -3.65 -5.35 11.95
CA ILE A 113 -4.05 -4.48 13.07
C ILE A 113 -3.02 -3.38 13.35
N TRP A 114 -1.74 -3.66 13.13
CA TRP A 114 -0.66 -2.70 13.34
C TRP A 114 -0.70 -1.52 12.37
N LEU A 115 -1.18 -1.74 11.14
CA LEU A 115 -1.01 -0.80 10.03
C LEU A 115 -1.81 0.51 10.23
N PRO A 116 -3.11 0.49 10.62
CA PRO A 116 -3.85 1.72 10.90
C PRO A 116 -3.32 2.53 12.08
N GLU A 117 -2.80 1.86 13.11
CA GLU A 117 -2.27 2.52 14.30
C GLU A 117 -0.93 3.20 14.01
N VAL A 118 -0.03 2.49 13.32
CA VAL A 118 1.27 3.02 12.93
C VAL A 118 1.08 4.21 11.99
N LEU A 119 0.32 4.07 10.90
CA LEU A 119 0.11 5.17 9.95
C LEU A 119 -0.52 6.40 10.60
N GLN A 120 -1.38 6.23 11.61
CA GLN A 120 -1.98 7.38 12.29
C GLN A 120 -0.97 8.20 13.10
N GLY A 121 0.03 7.54 13.70
CA GLY A 121 1.10 8.18 14.49
C GLY A 121 2.21 8.82 13.68
N LEU A 122 2.25 8.58 12.36
CA LEU A 122 3.25 9.09 11.43
C LEU A 122 2.79 10.38 10.73
N ASP A 123 3.76 11.12 10.21
CA ASP A 123 3.52 12.23 9.29
C ASP A 123 3.14 11.73 7.89
N LEU A 124 2.58 12.61 7.06
CA LEU A 124 2.15 12.23 5.70
C LEU A 124 3.33 11.79 4.82
N GLY A 125 4.52 12.36 5.01
CA GLY A 125 5.71 11.98 4.25
C GLY A 125 6.25 10.59 4.60
N THR A 126 6.35 10.28 5.89
CA THR A 126 6.79 8.95 6.36
C THR A 126 5.70 7.90 6.16
N GLY A 127 4.43 8.28 6.31
CA GLY A 127 3.27 7.48 5.96
C GLY A 127 3.23 7.09 4.48
N LEU A 128 3.62 8.00 3.58
CA LEU A 128 3.79 7.69 2.15
C LEU A 128 4.83 6.59 1.96
N ILE A 129 6.04 6.73 2.51
CA ILE A 129 7.13 5.72 2.41
C ILE A 129 6.65 4.37 2.96
N MET A 130 5.91 4.37 4.07
CA MET A 130 5.34 3.17 4.67
C MET A 130 4.28 2.48 3.80
N SER A 131 3.42 3.25 3.17
CA SER A 131 2.34 2.71 2.32
C SER A 131 2.83 2.24 0.94
N THR A 132 3.99 2.72 0.49
CA THR A 132 4.56 2.47 -0.85
C THR A 132 5.84 1.64 -0.78
N TRP A 133 6.95 2.24 -0.36
CA TRP A 133 8.29 1.66 -0.40
C TRP A 133 8.41 0.38 0.42
N GLN A 134 7.86 0.36 1.65
CA GLN A 134 7.96 -0.81 2.54
C GLN A 134 7.17 -2.03 2.05
N LYS A 135 6.33 -1.88 1.02
CA LYS A 135 5.62 -3.00 0.39
C LYS A 135 6.47 -3.71 -0.66
N LEU A 136 7.42 -3.00 -1.29
CA LEU A 136 8.17 -3.48 -2.45
C LEU A 136 8.96 -4.77 -2.18
N ALA A 137 9.82 -4.77 -1.16
CA ALA A 137 10.68 -5.93 -0.85
C ALA A 137 9.87 -7.18 -0.45
N PRO A 138 8.88 -7.11 0.47
CA PRO A 138 8.03 -8.26 0.76
C PRO A 138 7.24 -8.79 -0.45
N PHE A 139 6.74 -7.92 -1.34
CA PHE A 139 6.04 -8.39 -2.55
C PHE A 139 6.96 -9.08 -3.54
N ALA A 140 8.19 -8.60 -3.71
CA ALA A 140 9.15 -9.28 -4.58
C ALA A 140 9.40 -10.72 -4.11
N LEU A 141 9.55 -10.95 -2.80
CA LEU A 141 9.72 -12.29 -2.26
C LEU A 141 8.46 -13.16 -2.40
N LEU A 142 7.26 -12.58 -2.25
CA LEU A 142 6.00 -13.30 -2.52
C LEU A 142 5.91 -13.75 -3.99
N ILE A 143 6.33 -12.89 -4.93
CA ILE A 143 6.33 -13.20 -6.36
C ILE A 143 7.36 -14.28 -6.70
N GLN A 144 8.55 -14.23 -6.08
CA GLN A 144 9.65 -15.17 -6.37
C GLN A 144 9.39 -16.61 -5.94
N ILE A 145 8.70 -16.84 -4.81
CA ILE A 145 8.41 -18.21 -4.33
C ILE A 145 7.24 -18.84 -5.07
N TYR A 146 6.28 -18.03 -5.52
CA TYR A 146 5.03 -18.52 -6.10
C TYR A 146 4.42 -19.65 -5.25
N PRO A 147 3.94 -19.36 -4.03
CA PRO A 147 3.62 -20.40 -3.07
C PRO A 147 2.52 -21.31 -3.61
N ALA A 148 2.77 -22.62 -3.56
CA ALA A 148 1.89 -23.62 -4.17
C ALA A 148 0.49 -23.71 -3.50
N ASN A 149 0.34 -23.22 -2.26
CA ASN A 149 -0.93 -23.30 -1.54
C ASN A 149 -1.89 -22.16 -1.91
N SER A 150 -2.74 -22.43 -2.90
CA SER A 150 -3.81 -21.53 -3.36
C SER A 150 -4.75 -21.08 -2.26
N THR A 151 -5.16 -22.02 -1.41
CA THR A 151 -6.24 -21.81 -0.45
C THR A 151 -5.88 -20.74 0.58
N LEU A 152 -4.63 -20.74 1.06
CA LEU A 152 -4.16 -19.76 2.05
C LEU A 152 -4.13 -18.35 1.46
N LEU A 153 -3.63 -18.17 0.23
CA LEU A 153 -3.62 -16.86 -0.43
C LEU A 153 -5.03 -16.34 -0.70
N ILE A 154 -5.95 -17.21 -1.14
CA ILE A 154 -7.34 -16.83 -1.38
C ILE A 154 -8.01 -16.37 -0.07
N ILE A 155 -7.81 -17.11 1.04
CA ILE A 155 -8.35 -16.76 2.35
C ILE A 155 -7.78 -15.42 2.84
N LEU A 156 -6.47 -15.23 2.77
CA LEU A 156 -5.83 -13.96 3.16
C LEU A 156 -6.31 -12.79 2.29
N GLY A 157 -6.46 -13.00 0.97
CA GLY A 157 -6.94 -12.00 0.02
C GLY A 157 -8.38 -11.58 0.25
N LEU A 158 -9.30 -12.54 0.43
CA LEU A 158 -10.71 -12.25 0.74
C LEU A 158 -10.87 -11.62 2.13
N ALA A 159 -10.16 -12.12 3.14
CA ALA A 159 -10.21 -11.54 4.48
C ALA A 159 -9.71 -10.08 4.49
N SER A 160 -8.64 -9.78 3.76
CA SER A 160 -8.08 -8.43 3.71
C SER A 160 -8.95 -7.44 2.93
N THR A 161 -9.58 -7.87 1.83
CA THR A 161 -10.57 -7.03 1.12
C THR A 161 -11.80 -6.74 1.98
N LEU A 162 -12.33 -7.74 2.70
CA LEU A 162 -13.43 -7.57 3.65
C LEU A 162 -13.09 -6.60 4.79
N VAL A 163 -11.99 -6.85 5.49
CA VAL A 163 -11.60 -6.08 6.67
C VAL A 163 -11.15 -4.67 6.29
N GLY A 164 -10.44 -4.51 5.16
CA GLY A 164 -10.10 -3.21 4.60
C GLY A 164 -11.33 -2.39 4.23
N GLY A 165 -12.34 -3.01 3.62
CA GLY A 165 -13.62 -2.38 3.31
C GLY A 165 -14.34 -1.92 4.58
N TRP A 166 -14.61 -2.84 5.50
CA TRP A 166 -15.41 -2.56 6.71
C TRP A 166 -14.70 -1.62 7.69
N GLY A 167 -13.40 -1.82 7.91
CA GLY A 167 -12.60 -1.01 8.82
C GLY A 167 -12.49 0.44 8.39
N GLY A 168 -12.46 0.72 7.08
CA GLY A 168 -12.40 2.06 6.52
C GLY A 168 -13.67 2.89 6.75
N LEU A 169 -14.84 2.26 6.78
CA LEU A 169 -16.14 2.94 6.92
C LEU A 169 -16.28 3.74 8.21
N ASN A 170 -15.62 3.32 9.29
CA ASN A 170 -15.76 3.93 10.62
C ASN A 170 -14.70 5.00 10.93
N GLN A 171 -13.81 5.32 9.97
CA GLN A 171 -12.71 6.24 10.23
C GLN A 171 -13.00 7.64 9.69
N THR A 172 -12.59 8.66 10.46
CA THR A 172 -12.61 10.08 10.08
C THR A 172 -11.21 10.66 9.85
N GLN A 173 -10.18 9.91 10.24
CA GLN A 173 -8.78 10.28 10.06
C GLN A 173 -8.30 9.80 8.70
N LEU A 174 -7.75 10.70 7.87
CA LEU A 174 -7.37 10.38 6.50
C LEU A 174 -6.28 9.29 6.45
N ARG A 175 -5.33 9.31 7.38
CA ARG A 175 -4.25 8.30 7.46
C ARG A 175 -4.79 6.91 7.77
N LYS A 176 -5.82 6.79 8.62
CA LYS A 176 -6.49 5.50 8.88
C LYS A 176 -7.33 5.04 7.70
N ILE A 177 -8.01 5.96 7.00
CA ILE A 177 -8.75 5.58 5.78
C ILE A 177 -7.77 5.03 4.73
N LEU A 178 -6.63 5.71 4.52
CA LEU A 178 -5.58 5.24 3.61
C LEU A 178 -4.92 3.94 4.06
N ALA A 179 -4.81 3.71 5.37
CA ALA A 179 -4.38 2.45 5.94
C ALA A 179 -5.30 1.30 5.52
N TYR A 180 -6.60 1.43 5.76
CA TYR A 180 -7.57 0.39 5.40
C TYR A 180 -7.70 0.20 3.89
N SER A 181 -7.56 1.27 3.10
CA SER A 181 -7.48 1.11 1.65
C SER A 181 -6.27 0.31 1.22
N SER A 182 -5.11 0.53 1.85
CA SER A 182 -3.92 -0.28 1.55
C SER A 182 -4.19 -1.75 1.83
N VAL A 183 -4.78 -2.10 2.99
CA VAL A 183 -5.15 -3.49 3.31
C VAL A 183 -6.08 -4.08 2.25
N ALA A 184 -7.07 -3.33 1.77
CA ALA A 184 -7.97 -3.78 0.72
C ALA A 184 -7.24 -4.02 -0.62
N HIS A 185 -6.40 -3.08 -1.07
CA HIS A 185 -5.63 -3.23 -2.31
C HIS A 185 -4.62 -4.37 -2.24
N LEU A 186 -3.97 -4.56 -1.10
CA LEU A 186 -3.06 -5.67 -0.84
C LEU A 186 -3.79 -7.02 -0.96
N GLY A 187 -5.06 -7.07 -0.53
CA GLY A 187 -5.89 -8.26 -0.73
C GLY A 187 -6.11 -8.62 -2.19
N TRP A 188 -6.41 -7.63 -3.04
CA TRP A 188 -6.52 -7.83 -4.50
C TRP A 188 -5.22 -8.35 -5.11
N MET A 189 -4.06 -7.82 -4.68
CA MET A 189 -2.75 -8.28 -5.16
C MET A 189 -2.53 -9.76 -4.80
N VAL A 190 -2.84 -10.14 -3.56
CA VAL A 190 -2.60 -11.51 -3.07
C VAL A 190 -3.54 -12.53 -3.72
N LEU A 191 -4.78 -12.14 -4.04
CA LEU A 191 -5.73 -13.02 -4.75
C LEU A 191 -5.21 -13.54 -6.09
N VAL A 192 -4.40 -12.73 -6.79
CA VAL A 192 -3.92 -13.04 -8.16
C VAL A 192 -2.47 -13.49 -8.21
N LEU A 193 -1.74 -13.39 -7.09
CA LEU A 193 -0.33 -13.79 -6.99
C LEU A 193 -0.08 -15.18 -7.54
N GLN A 194 -0.96 -16.12 -7.22
CA GLN A 194 -0.83 -17.50 -7.66
C GLN A 194 -1.30 -17.72 -9.10
N PHE A 195 -2.15 -16.89 -9.69
CA PHE A 195 -2.64 -17.15 -11.05
C PHE A 195 -1.78 -16.45 -12.10
N SER A 196 -1.37 -15.22 -11.80
CA SER A 196 -0.55 -14.43 -12.70
C SER A 196 0.30 -13.42 -11.92
N PRO A 197 1.59 -13.71 -11.66
CA PRO A 197 2.47 -12.78 -10.96
C PRO A 197 2.61 -11.45 -11.71
N ALA A 198 2.57 -11.47 -13.05
CA ALA A 198 2.61 -10.26 -13.89
C ALA A 198 1.47 -9.27 -13.58
N LEU A 199 0.24 -9.76 -13.37
CA LEU A 199 -0.87 -8.89 -12.96
C LEU A 199 -0.69 -8.36 -11.54
N THR A 200 -0.09 -9.13 -10.63
CA THR A 200 0.20 -8.59 -9.29
C THR A 200 1.17 -7.43 -9.35
N LEU A 201 2.22 -7.52 -10.19
CA LEU A 201 3.15 -6.42 -10.41
C LEU A 201 2.44 -5.19 -10.97
N LEU A 202 1.57 -5.36 -11.98
CA LEU A 202 0.74 -4.28 -12.51
C LEU A 202 -0.10 -3.61 -11.41
N THR A 203 -0.80 -4.41 -10.62
CA THR A 203 -1.68 -3.90 -9.56
C THR A 203 -0.91 -3.16 -8.47
N LEU A 204 0.30 -3.63 -8.13
CA LEU A 204 1.23 -2.96 -7.24
C LEU A 204 1.65 -1.61 -7.82
N LEU A 205 2.09 -1.55 -9.08
CA LEU A 205 2.48 -0.30 -9.74
C LEU A 205 1.35 0.73 -9.77
N MET A 206 0.14 0.30 -10.15
CA MET A 206 -1.03 1.18 -10.16
C MET A 206 -1.37 1.69 -8.76
N TYR A 207 -1.32 0.82 -7.75
CA TYR A 207 -1.52 1.21 -6.35
C TYR A 207 -0.48 2.22 -5.87
N LEU A 208 0.81 2.05 -6.22
CA LEU A 208 1.87 2.99 -5.87
C LEU A 208 1.62 4.37 -6.47
N ILE A 209 1.24 4.45 -7.75
CA ILE A 209 0.93 5.73 -8.42
C ILE A 209 -0.26 6.43 -7.74
N MET A 210 -1.34 5.69 -7.47
CA MET A 210 -2.54 6.26 -6.87
C MET A 210 -2.31 6.70 -5.41
N THR A 211 -1.67 5.89 -4.59
CA THR A 211 -1.35 6.27 -3.20
C THR A 211 -0.38 7.44 -3.13
N PHE A 212 0.63 7.47 -4.00
CA PHE A 212 1.56 8.60 -4.10
C PHE A 212 0.83 9.92 -4.39
N SER A 213 -0.09 9.93 -5.35
CA SER A 213 -0.88 11.12 -5.67
C SER A 213 -1.76 11.59 -4.50
N THR A 214 -2.44 10.68 -3.79
CA THR A 214 -3.30 11.05 -2.65
C THR A 214 -2.53 11.59 -1.45
N PHE A 215 -1.42 10.96 -1.06
CA PHE A 215 -0.59 11.44 0.04
C PHE A 215 0.05 12.81 -0.26
N LEU A 216 0.52 13.03 -1.50
CA LEU A 216 1.05 14.33 -1.90
C LEU A 216 -0.02 15.42 -1.89
N ALA A 217 -1.24 15.12 -2.34
CA ALA A 217 -2.33 16.08 -2.29
C ALA A 217 -2.75 16.43 -0.86
N PHE A 218 -2.77 15.46 0.05
CA PHE A 218 -3.01 15.72 1.49
C PHE A 218 -1.87 16.52 2.11
N LYS A 219 -0.62 16.32 1.66
CA LYS A 219 0.54 17.10 2.09
C LYS A 219 0.49 18.55 1.61
N LEU A 220 0.02 18.81 0.38
CA LEU A 220 -0.15 20.18 -0.12
C LEU A 220 -1.24 20.94 0.63
N THR A 221 -2.33 20.26 0.99
CA THR A 221 -3.47 20.87 1.70
C THR A 221 -3.28 20.91 3.22
N ASN A 222 -2.25 20.23 3.74
CA ASN A 222 -2.03 19.98 5.17
C ASN A 222 -3.27 19.39 5.88
N ALA A 223 -4.02 18.53 5.19
CA ALA A 223 -5.24 17.93 5.71
C ALA A 223 -4.95 16.55 6.32
N THR A 224 -5.34 16.35 7.58
CA THR A 224 -5.21 15.07 8.30
C THR A 224 -6.56 14.42 8.63
N ASN A 225 -7.63 15.23 8.68
CA ASN A 225 -8.99 14.83 9.02
C ASN A 225 -9.96 15.25 7.92
N ILE A 226 -11.13 14.61 7.84
CA ILE A 226 -12.18 14.97 6.88
C ILE A 226 -12.58 16.44 6.96
N ASN A 227 -12.72 17.01 8.17
CA ASN A 227 -13.11 18.41 8.34
C ASN A 227 -12.03 19.39 7.83
N ALA A 228 -10.75 19.03 8.01
CA ALA A 228 -9.64 19.82 7.46
C ALA A 228 -9.57 19.69 5.94
N LEU A 229 -9.98 18.54 5.39
CA LEU A 229 -10.10 18.31 3.96
C LEU A 229 -11.23 19.13 3.34
N ALA A 230 -12.36 19.26 4.03
CA ALA A 230 -13.52 20.00 3.57
C ALA A 230 -13.27 21.51 3.39
N THR A 231 -12.36 22.08 4.19
CA THR A 231 -11.94 23.48 4.07
C THR A 231 -10.80 23.69 3.07
N ALA A 232 -10.32 22.64 2.40
CA ALA A 232 -9.21 22.73 1.45
C ALA A 232 -9.58 23.47 0.15
N TRP A 233 -10.87 23.53 -0.20
CA TRP A 233 -11.36 24.19 -1.42
C TRP A 233 -10.91 25.65 -1.51
N THR A 234 -10.90 26.38 -0.38
CA THR A 234 -10.50 27.79 -0.37
C THR A 234 -9.00 28.00 -0.52
N LYS A 235 -8.18 26.96 -0.30
CA LYS A 235 -6.72 27.02 -0.42
C LYS A 235 -6.24 26.62 -1.81
N ALA A 236 -6.80 25.54 -2.37
CA ALA A 236 -6.32 24.95 -3.62
C ALA A 236 -7.48 24.39 -4.46
N PRO A 237 -8.28 25.27 -5.12
CA PRO A 237 -9.52 24.87 -5.79
C PRO A 237 -9.30 23.86 -6.92
N ALA A 238 -8.21 24.01 -7.68
CA ALA A 238 -7.86 23.08 -8.76
C ALA A 238 -7.57 21.66 -8.24
N LEU A 239 -6.84 21.56 -7.12
CA LEU A 239 -6.54 20.26 -6.50
C LEU A 239 -7.81 19.62 -5.95
N THR A 240 -8.66 20.39 -5.27
CA THR A 240 -9.93 19.87 -4.73
C THR A 240 -10.90 19.43 -5.82
N ALA A 241 -10.86 20.03 -7.02
CA ALA A 241 -11.66 19.56 -8.15
C ALA A 241 -11.17 18.21 -8.71
N LEU A 242 -9.85 17.99 -8.75
CA LEU A 242 -9.26 16.76 -9.31
C LEU A 242 -9.22 15.59 -8.32
N MET A 243 -9.09 15.87 -7.02
CA MET A 243 -8.93 14.85 -5.99
C MET A 243 -10.07 13.83 -5.87
N PRO A 244 -11.35 14.19 -6.04
CA PRO A 244 -12.44 13.21 -6.18
C PRO A 244 -12.14 12.14 -7.23
N LEU A 245 -11.64 12.53 -8.40
CA LEU A 245 -11.34 11.58 -9.48
C LEU A 245 -10.21 10.63 -9.07
N VAL A 246 -9.18 11.12 -8.37
CA VAL A 246 -8.10 10.28 -7.83
C VAL A 246 -8.61 9.31 -6.76
N LEU A 247 -9.51 9.74 -5.87
CA LEU A 247 -10.11 8.86 -4.85
C LEU A 247 -11.01 7.80 -5.50
N LEU A 248 -11.75 8.16 -6.54
CA LEU A 248 -12.57 7.23 -7.31
C LEU A 248 -11.72 6.27 -8.15
N SER A 249 -10.51 6.68 -8.57
CA SER A 249 -9.57 5.77 -9.23
C SER A 249 -9.08 4.70 -8.26
N LEU A 250 -8.78 5.04 -7.00
CA LEU A 250 -8.52 4.04 -5.94
C LEU A 250 -9.73 3.12 -5.71
N GLY A 251 -10.95 3.67 -5.79
CA GLY A 251 -12.20 2.89 -5.79
C GLY A 251 -12.32 1.92 -6.97
N GLY A 252 -11.62 2.18 -8.07
CA GLY A 252 -11.64 1.37 -9.29
C GLY A 252 -12.94 1.54 -10.07
N LEU A 253 -13.40 2.77 -10.25
CA LEU A 253 -14.56 3.06 -11.11
C LEU A 253 -14.15 3.19 -12.59
N PRO A 254 -14.91 2.61 -13.54
CA PRO A 254 -14.79 3.00 -14.94
C PRO A 254 -15.25 4.46 -15.06
N PRO A 255 -14.55 5.38 -15.78
CA PRO A 255 -13.51 5.21 -16.81
C PRO A 255 -12.04 5.41 -16.33
N LEU A 256 -11.75 5.33 -15.03
CA LEU A 256 -10.46 5.72 -14.44
C LEU A 256 -9.44 4.57 -14.44
N SER A 257 -8.15 4.88 -14.31
CA SER A 257 -7.09 3.87 -14.48
C SER A 257 -7.08 2.79 -13.40
N GLY A 258 -7.54 3.06 -12.18
CA GLY A 258 -7.60 2.04 -11.13
C GLY A 258 -8.67 0.97 -11.35
N PHE A 259 -9.56 1.13 -12.35
CA PHE A 259 -10.47 0.06 -12.79
C PHE A 259 -9.72 -1.07 -13.50
N MET A 260 -8.69 -0.74 -14.30
CA MET A 260 -7.88 -1.70 -15.06
C MET A 260 -7.41 -2.90 -14.24
N PRO A 261 -6.70 -2.73 -13.11
CA PRO A 261 -6.19 -3.87 -12.34
C PRO A 261 -7.31 -4.75 -11.79
N LYS A 262 -8.40 -4.17 -11.25
CA LYS A 262 -9.52 -4.95 -10.70
C LYS A 262 -10.25 -5.73 -11.78
N TRP A 263 -10.45 -5.13 -12.95
CA TRP A 263 -11.09 -5.78 -14.08
C TRP A 263 -10.29 -6.98 -14.58
N LEU A 264 -8.97 -6.81 -14.80
CA LEU A 264 -8.09 -7.88 -15.24
C LEU A 264 -7.99 -9.02 -14.20
N ILE A 265 -7.96 -8.69 -12.91
CA ILE A 265 -8.01 -9.69 -11.84
C ILE A 265 -9.29 -10.52 -11.92
N LEU A 266 -10.45 -9.88 -12.03
CA LEU A 266 -11.74 -10.58 -12.12
C LEU A 266 -11.80 -11.47 -13.36
N GLN A 267 -11.21 -11.03 -14.48
CA GLN A 267 -11.10 -11.83 -15.68
C GLN A 267 -10.26 -13.09 -15.45
N GLU A 268 -9.07 -12.98 -14.83
CA GLU A 268 -8.25 -14.16 -14.53
C GLU A 268 -8.91 -15.12 -13.54
N LEU A 269 -9.55 -14.61 -12.49
CA LEU A 269 -10.29 -15.46 -11.55
C LEU A 269 -11.43 -16.23 -12.22
N SER A 270 -12.12 -15.60 -13.18
CA SER A 270 -13.18 -16.27 -13.95
C SER A 270 -12.64 -17.35 -14.90
N LYS A 271 -11.43 -17.19 -15.45
CA LYS A 271 -10.79 -18.21 -16.30
C LYS A 271 -10.38 -19.46 -15.51
N GLN A 272 -10.14 -19.31 -14.21
CA GLN A 272 -9.73 -20.40 -13.30
C GLN A 272 -10.94 -21.06 -12.59
N ASP A 273 -12.16 -20.88 -13.11
CA ASP A 273 -13.42 -21.36 -12.53
C ASP A 273 -13.73 -20.87 -11.09
N LEU A 274 -13.05 -19.82 -10.62
CA LEU A 274 -13.25 -19.22 -9.30
C LEU A 274 -14.25 -18.06 -9.34
N ALA A 275 -15.40 -18.27 -9.99
CA ALA A 275 -16.42 -17.24 -10.14
C ALA A 275 -16.96 -16.74 -8.78
N LEU A 276 -17.13 -17.62 -7.79
CA LEU A 276 -17.61 -17.24 -6.47
C LEU A 276 -16.63 -16.31 -5.74
N THR A 277 -15.33 -16.58 -5.79
CA THR A 277 -14.34 -15.71 -5.13
C THR A 277 -14.26 -14.35 -5.84
N ALA A 278 -14.38 -14.33 -7.17
CA ALA A 278 -14.43 -13.10 -7.96
C ALA A 278 -15.65 -12.22 -7.57
N THR A 279 -16.84 -12.82 -7.43
CA THR A 279 -18.04 -12.07 -7.02
C THR A 279 -17.92 -11.51 -5.60
N LEU A 280 -17.39 -12.29 -4.65
CA LEU A 280 -17.14 -11.82 -3.29
C LEU A 280 -16.13 -10.67 -3.28
N ALA A 281 -15.00 -10.81 -3.99
CA ALA A 281 -14.00 -9.76 -4.11
C ALA A 281 -14.62 -8.47 -4.70
N ALA A 282 -15.42 -8.58 -5.77
CA ALA A 282 -16.11 -7.44 -6.37
C ALA A 282 -17.07 -6.73 -5.40
N LEU A 283 -17.87 -7.47 -4.63
CA LEU A 283 -18.78 -6.88 -3.64
C LEU A 283 -18.03 -6.16 -2.52
N THR A 284 -16.91 -6.70 -2.05
CA THR A 284 -16.10 -6.04 -1.02
C THR A 284 -15.44 -4.76 -1.51
N ALA A 285 -15.10 -4.67 -2.80
CA ALA A 285 -14.59 -3.42 -3.37
C ALA A 285 -15.62 -2.29 -3.31
N LEU A 286 -16.93 -2.58 -3.37
CA LEU A 286 -17.97 -1.55 -3.23
C LEU A 286 -17.96 -0.90 -1.84
N LEU A 287 -17.61 -1.65 -0.78
CA LEU A 287 -17.45 -1.09 0.56
C LEU A 287 -16.34 -0.04 0.60
N SER A 288 -15.21 -0.32 -0.07
CA SER A 288 -14.10 0.63 -0.15
C SER A 288 -14.44 1.87 -0.98
N LEU A 289 -15.16 1.67 -2.08
CA LEU A 289 -15.67 2.75 -2.92
C LEU A 289 -16.55 3.72 -2.13
N TYR A 290 -17.39 3.24 -1.22
CA TYR A 290 -18.28 4.10 -0.44
C TYR A 290 -17.54 5.09 0.46
N PHE A 291 -16.45 4.68 1.16
CA PHE A 291 -15.72 5.66 1.97
C PHE A 291 -14.93 6.67 1.12
N TYR A 292 -14.53 6.31 -0.11
CA TYR A 292 -13.97 7.28 -1.06
C TYR A 292 -15.02 8.28 -1.56
N LEU A 293 -16.25 7.81 -1.83
CA LEU A 293 -17.36 8.71 -2.15
C LEU A 293 -17.64 9.69 -1.00
N ARG A 294 -17.62 9.21 0.24
CA ARG A 294 -17.76 10.07 1.43
C ARG A 294 -16.69 11.16 1.47
N LEU A 295 -15.44 10.84 1.17
CA LEU A 295 -14.35 11.81 1.11
C LEU A 295 -14.53 12.80 -0.06
N SER A 296 -14.96 12.33 -1.22
CA SER A 296 -15.23 13.19 -2.37
C SER A 296 -16.36 14.19 -2.10
N TYR A 297 -17.39 13.74 -1.38
CA TYR A 297 -18.52 14.57 -0.97
C TYR A 297 -18.08 15.67 -0.02
N ALA A 298 -17.25 15.29 0.97
CA ALA A 298 -16.72 16.23 1.95
C ALA A 298 -15.81 17.31 1.33
N MET A 299 -15.07 16.96 0.27
CA MET A 299 -14.05 17.84 -0.29
C MET A 299 -14.58 18.78 -1.40
N ALA A 300 -15.38 18.26 -2.34
CA ALA A 300 -15.65 18.97 -3.60
C ALA A 300 -17.13 19.06 -3.95
N LEU A 301 -17.93 18.01 -3.69
CA LEU A 301 -19.34 18.00 -4.10
C LEU A 301 -20.21 18.88 -3.21
N THR A 302 -19.77 19.17 -1.98
CA THR A 302 -20.45 20.10 -1.07
C THR A 302 -19.50 21.12 -0.48
N MET A 303 -20.05 22.28 -0.16
CA MET A 303 -19.32 23.39 0.43
C MET A 303 -19.59 23.43 1.94
N PHE A 304 -18.58 23.06 2.74
CA PHE A 304 -18.64 23.15 4.19
C PHE A 304 -18.38 24.58 4.69
N PRO A 305 -18.94 24.97 5.85
CA PRO A 305 -18.69 26.27 6.43
C PRO A 305 -17.20 26.42 6.79
N ASN A 306 -16.57 27.49 6.30
CA ASN A 306 -15.16 27.80 6.57
C ASN A 306 -15.03 28.85 7.68
N THR A 307 -13.91 28.84 8.39
CA THR A 307 -13.59 29.86 9.39
C THR A 307 -13.03 31.12 8.70
N PRO A 308 -13.21 32.33 9.28
CA PRO A 308 -12.65 33.56 8.70
C PRO A 308 -11.13 33.51 8.56
N THR A 309 -10.43 32.76 9.44
CA THR A 309 -9.00 32.48 9.37
C THR A 309 -8.57 31.62 8.17
N GLY A 310 -9.53 30.99 7.48
CA GLY A 310 -9.31 30.24 6.24
C GLY A 310 -9.29 31.10 4.97
N THR A 311 -9.63 32.39 5.07
CA THR A 311 -9.59 33.34 3.95
C THR A 311 -8.19 33.86 3.60
N PRO A 312 -7.28 34.26 4.50
CA PRO A 312 -5.96 34.81 4.13
C PRO A 312 -5.00 33.89 3.34
N PRO A 313 -5.02 32.54 3.41
CA PRO A 313 -4.08 31.72 2.64
C PRO A 313 -4.23 31.85 1.11
N TRP A 314 -5.35 32.36 0.58
CA TRP A 314 -5.52 32.60 -0.86
C TRP A 314 -4.47 33.55 -1.48
N ARG A 315 -3.84 34.41 -0.66
CA ARG A 315 -2.82 35.37 -1.11
C ARG A 315 -1.43 34.76 -1.20
N PHE A 316 -1.19 33.62 -0.56
CA PHE A 316 0.12 32.98 -0.51
C PHE A 316 0.19 31.82 -1.49
N GLN A 317 1.25 31.80 -2.30
CA GLN A 317 1.56 30.66 -3.14
C GLN A 317 2.31 29.59 -2.34
N SER A 318 1.98 28.32 -2.56
CA SER A 318 2.69 27.21 -1.94
C SER A 318 4.10 27.08 -2.54
N SER A 319 5.13 27.02 -1.71
CA SER A 319 6.52 26.76 -2.12
C SER A 319 6.83 25.28 -2.38
N GLN A 320 5.84 24.38 -2.27
CA GLN A 320 6.03 22.96 -2.46
C GLN A 320 6.14 22.60 -3.95
N VAL A 321 7.04 21.67 -4.29
CA VAL A 321 7.19 21.18 -5.67
C VAL A 321 5.96 20.36 -6.07
N THR A 322 5.17 20.88 -7.01
CA THR A 322 3.90 20.26 -7.47
C THR A 322 4.06 19.35 -8.69
N PHE A 323 5.21 19.36 -9.36
CA PHE A 323 5.43 18.59 -10.59
C PHE A 323 5.24 17.06 -10.43
N PRO A 324 5.78 16.39 -9.39
CA PRO A 324 5.51 14.96 -9.16
C PRO A 324 4.04 14.65 -8.90
N LEU A 325 3.32 15.58 -8.27
CA LEU A 325 1.88 15.43 -8.07
C LEU A 325 1.15 15.51 -9.41
N ALA A 326 1.47 16.48 -10.26
CA ALA A 326 0.81 16.62 -11.56
C ALA A 326 0.98 15.36 -12.42
N ILE A 327 2.20 14.80 -12.50
CA ILE A 327 2.46 13.56 -13.24
C ILE A 327 1.67 12.37 -12.67
N SER A 328 1.68 12.21 -11.34
CA SER A 328 0.98 11.09 -10.73
C SER A 328 -0.54 11.21 -10.90
N VAL A 329 -1.12 12.42 -10.76
CA VAL A 329 -2.54 12.66 -11.00
C VAL A 329 -2.91 12.36 -12.45
N THR A 330 -2.14 12.83 -13.45
CA THR A 330 -2.45 12.52 -14.85
C THR A 330 -2.39 11.02 -15.13
N ALA A 331 -1.41 10.30 -14.57
CA ALA A 331 -1.31 8.85 -14.66
C ALA A 331 -2.53 8.14 -14.02
N THR A 332 -3.01 8.60 -12.87
CA THR A 332 -4.23 8.02 -12.23
C THR A 332 -5.50 8.20 -13.06
N LEU A 333 -5.55 9.18 -13.96
CA LEU A 333 -6.76 9.46 -14.73
C LEU A 333 -6.71 8.82 -16.13
N MET A 334 -5.56 8.87 -16.81
CA MET A 334 -5.51 8.67 -18.27
C MET A 334 -4.86 7.36 -18.73
N LEU A 335 -4.46 6.47 -17.82
CA LEU A 335 -3.79 5.20 -18.20
C LEU A 335 -4.71 4.10 -18.74
N LEU A 336 -6.03 4.19 -18.54
CA LEU A 336 -6.98 3.14 -18.96
C LEU A 336 -6.97 2.79 -20.48
N PRO A 337 -6.92 3.75 -21.44
CA PRO A 337 -6.82 3.41 -22.86
C PRO A 337 -5.51 2.70 -23.25
N LEU A 338 -4.47 2.79 -22.43
CA LEU A 338 -3.18 2.10 -22.63
C LEU A 338 -3.18 0.68 -22.04
N THR A 339 -4.34 0.18 -21.62
CA THR A 339 -4.49 -1.20 -21.13
C THR A 339 -3.85 -2.26 -22.02
N PRO A 340 -4.11 -2.35 -23.34
CA PRO A 340 -3.58 -3.44 -24.17
C PRO A 340 -2.06 -3.38 -24.31
N THR A 341 -1.48 -2.18 -24.38
CA THR A 341 -0.02 -2.01 -24.52
C THR A 341 0.69 -2.40 -23.23
N ILE A 342 0.14 -2.01 -22.08
CA ILE A 342 0.67 -2.39 -20.77
C ILE A 342 0.58 -3.90 -20.55
N THR A 343 -0.53 -4.55 -20.91
CA THR A 343 -0.64 -6.01 -20.78
C THR A 343 0.35 -6.73 -21.69
N ALA A 344 0.56 -6.24 -22.92
CA ALA A 344 1.53 -6.84 -23.85
C ALA A 344 2.96 -6.78 -23.31
N LEU A 345 3.36 -5.66 -22.69
CA LEU A 345 4.69 -5.49 -22.08
C LEU A 345 4.92 -6.37 -20.85
N LEU A 346 3.85 -6.78 -20.16
CA LEU A 346 3.94 -7.62 -18.97
C LEU A 346 3.91 -9.12 -19.29
N THR A 347 3.38 -9.48 -20.45
CA THR A 347 3.33 -10.87 -20.93
C THR A 347 4.55 -11.27 -21.77
N SER A 348 5.34 -10.30 -22.24
CA SER A 348 6.59 -10.51 -22.99
C SER A 348 7.74 -10.85 -22.06
#